data_AF-A0A848KQ65-F1
#
_entry.id   AF-A0A848KQ65-F1
#
_cell.length_a   1.000
_cell.length_b   1.000
_cell.length_c   1.000
_cell.angle_alpha   90.00
_cell.angle_beta   90.00
_cell.angle_gamma   90.00
#
_symmetry.space_group_name_H-M   'P 1'
#
loop_
_entity.id
_entity.type
_entity.pdbx_description
1 polymer ?
#
loop_
_entity_poly.entity_id
_entity_poly.type
_entity_poly.pdbx_seq_one_letter_code
_entity_poly.pdbx_strand_id
1 'polypeptide(L)'
;MAGFFSVEHAAVKGHATNLQDAVGKFTSNSSEFESAMDDLLGKIEGGAKDALSGLKDQWKSAADQVNKALGQLGSRTEQVSSDYTQGESSQNDTVRASGSHMNFHDAESTHI
;
A
#
# COMPACT_ATOMS: atom_id res chain seq x y z
N MET A 1 -9.71 18.17 -17.53
CA MET A 1 -8.55 18.05 -16.62
C MET A 1 -8.67 16.79 -15.76
N ALA A 2 -8.93 15.62 -16.36
CA ALA A 2 -9.15 14.34 -15.65
C ALA A 2 -7.92 13.41 -15.66
N GLY A 3 -6.96 13.65 -16.56
CA GLY A 3 -5.82 12.73 -16.76
C GLY A 3 -4.81 12.69 -15.61
N PHE A 4 -4.70 13.77 -14.81
CA PHE A 4 -3.72 13.83 -13.72
C PHE A 4 -4.08 12.88 -12.57
N PHE A 5 -5.33 12.93 -12.09
CA PHE A 5 -5.82 12.07 -11.01
C PHE A 5 -5.86 10.58 -11.37
N SER A 6 -6.21 10.25 -12.63
CA SER A 6 -6.23 8.87 -13.10
C SER A 6 -4.83 8.24 -13.18
N VAL A 7 -3.82 9.00 -13.60
CA VAL A 7 -2.42 8.54 -13.66
C VAL A 7 -1.84 8.34 -12.24
N GLU A 8 -2.14 9.26 -11.32
CA GLU A 8 -1.73 9.13 -9.92
C GLU A 8 -2.38 7.92 -9.24
N HIS A 9 -3.68 7.68 -9.47
CA HIS A 9 -4.39 6.52 -8.91
C HIS A 9 -3.80 5.19 -9.38
N ALA A 10 -3.50 5.06 -10.68
CA ALA A 10 -2.87 3.87 -11.22
C ALA A 10 -1.47 3.63 -10.63
N ALA A 11 -0.69 4.69 -10.42
CA ALA A 11 0.62 4.60 -9.78
C ALA A 11 0.52 4.21 -8.29
N VAL A 12 -0.41 4.80 -7.55
CA VAL A 12 -0.68 4.46 -6.14
C VAL A 12 -1.11 3.00 -6.00
N LYS A 13 -2.02 2.52 -6.85
CA LYS A 13 -2.45 1.12 -6.88
C LYS A 13 -1.31 0.17 -7.22
N GLY A 14 -0.47 0.51 -8.20
CA GLY A 14 0.72 -0.27 -8.55
C GLY A 14 1.71 -0.37 -7.38
N HIS A 15 1.96 0.74 -6.68
CA HIS A 15 2.79 0.72 -5.47
C HIS A 15 2.17 -0.09 -4.33
N ALA A 16 0.84 -0.04 -4.15
CA ALA A 16 0.13 -0.84 -3.16
C ALA A 16 0.34 -2.35 -3.39
N THR A 17 0.20 -2.80 -4.65
CA THR A 17 0.45 -4.20 -5.03
C THR A 17 1.90 -4.60 -4.80
N ASN A 18 2.86 -3.77 -5.23
CA ASN A 18 4.28 -4.05 -5.02
C ASN A 18 4.63 -4.15 -3.53
N LEU A 19 4.00 -3.33 -2.69
CA LEU A 19 4.16 -3.39 -1.26
C LEU A 19 3.60 -4.71 -0.71
N GLN A 20 2.37 -5.09 -1.08
CA GLN A 20 1.77 -6.37 -0.68
C GLN A 20 2.64 -7.56 -1.05
N ASP A 21 3.19 -7.57 -2.26
CA ASP A 21 4.11 -8.63 -2.71
C ASP A 21 5.39 -8.68 -1.86
N ALA A 22 5.94 -7.51 -1.52
CA ALA A 22 7.09 -7.42 -0.63
C ALA A 22 6.76 -7.92 0.79
N VAL A 23 5.56 -7.62 1.32
CA VAL A 23 5.08 -8.17 2.61
C VAL A 23 4.99 -9.69 2.55
N GLY A 24 4.41 -10.23 1.48
CA GLY A 24 4.25 -11.68 1.30
C GLY A 24 5.61 -12.39 1.27
N LYS A 25 6.56 -11.86 0.51
CA LYS A 25 7.94 -12.37 0.46
C LYS A 25 8.64 -12.28 1.82
N PHE A 26 8.52 -11.14 2.51
CA PHE A 26 9.11 -10.96 3.84
C PHE A 26 8.55 -11.97 4.85
N THR A 27 7.24 -12.21 4.81
CA THR A 27 6.55 -13.18 5.67
C THR A 27 7.04 -14.60 5.40
N SER A 28 7.12 -15.00 4.11
CA SER A 28 7.65 -16.31 3.72
C SER A 28 9.09 -16.51 4.20
N ASN A 29 9.97 -15.55 3.89
CA ASN A 29 11.37 -15.60 4.27
C ASN A 29 11.56 -15.66 5.80
N SER A 30 10.72 -14.95 6.56
CA SER A 30 10.75 -14.99 8.02
C SER A 30 10.35 -16.37 8.56
N SER A 31 9.34 -17.00 7.96
CA SER A 31 8.93 -18.36 8.34
C SER A 31 10.01 -19.40 8.01
N GLU A 32 10.68 -19.27 6.87
CA GLU A 32 11.80 -20.13 6.48
C GLU A 32 12.98 -19.96 7.44
N PHE A 33 13.29 -18.72 7.82
CA PHE A 33 14.32 -18.44 8.82
C PHE A 33 13.98 -19.03 10.19
N GLU A 34 12.74 -18.86 10.67
CA GLU A 34 12.30 -19.46 11.95
C GLU A 34 12.46 -20.99 11.93
N SER A 35 12.07 -21.64 10.83
CA SER A 35 12.23 -23.09 10.67
C SER A 35 13.69 -23.52 10.65
N ALA A 36 14.55 -22.81 9.91
CA ALA A 36 15.98 -23.12 9.86
C ALA A 36 16.66 -22.91 11.21
N MET A 37 16.23 -21.90 11.97
CA MET A 37 16.70 -21.66 13.33
C MET A 37 16.25 -22.76 14.30
N ASP A 38 15.02 -23.26 14.18
CA ASP A 38 14.55 -24.39 14.99
C ASP A 38 15.35 -25.67 14.71
N ASP A 39 15.58 -25.98 13.43
CA ASP A 39 16.40 -27.09 13.02
C ASP A 39 17.84 -26.99 13.53
N LEU A 40 18.40 -25.77 13.51
CA LEU A 40 19.73 -25.50 14.03
C LEU A 40 19.75 -25.70 15.54
N LEU A 41 18.85 -25.06 16.29
CA LEU A 41 18.75 -25.15 17.75
C LEU A 41 18.52 -26.58 18.27
N GLY A 42 17.90 -27.45 17.48
CA GLY A 42 17.78 -28.87 17.78
C GLY A 42 19.09 -29.66 17.67
N LYS A 43 20.11 -29.14 16.96
CA LYS A 43 21.39 -29.83 16.67
C LYS A 43 22.57 -29.32 17.49
N ILE A 44 22.44 -28.17 18.14
CA ILE A 44 23.51 -27.53 18.94
C ILE A 44 23.19 -27.55 20.43
N GLU A 45 24.23 -27.73 21.23
CA GLU A 45 24.19 -27.74 22.69
C GLU A 45 25.11 -26.65 23.28
N GLY A 46 24.91 -26.30 24.56
CA GLY A 46 25.72 -25.32 25.29
C GLY A 46 25.38 -23.86 24.96
N GLY A 47 26.24 -22.93 25.37
CA GLY A 47 25.94 -21.47 25.32
C GLY A 47 25.68 -20.89 23.93
N ALA A 48 26.08 -21.58 22.86
CA ALA A 48 25.71 -21.21 21.49
C ALA A 48 24.20 -21.33 21.24
N LYS A 49 23.53 -22.29 21.89
CA LYS A 49 22.09 -22.49 21.82
C LYS A 49 21.33 -21.32 22.43
N ASP A 50 21.75 -20.84 23.58
CA ASP A 50 21.11 -19.71 24.26
C ASP A 50 21.25 -18.42 23.45
N ALA A 51 22.43 -18.16 22.89
CA ALA A 51 22.66 -17.01 22.01
C ALA A 51 21.80 -17.07 20.74
N LEU A 52 21.69 -18.24 20.11
CA LEU A 52 20.88 -18.42 18.91
C LEU A 52 19.37 -18.39 19.22
N SER A 53 18.94 -18.87 20.38
CA SER A 53 17.56 -18.72 20.83
C SER A 53 17.21 -17.25 21.02
N GLY A 54 18.09 -16.47 21.66
CA GLY A 54 17.91 -15.03 21.81
C GLY A 54 17.87 -14.29 20.47
N LEU A 55 18.68 -14.72 19.50
CA LEU A 55 18.64 -14.19 18.13
C LEU A 55 17.28 -14.50 17.46
N LYS A 56 16.77 -15.73 17.61
CA LYS A 56 15.47 -16.13 17.08
C LYS A 56 14.34 -15.24 17.64
N ASP A 57 14.35 -14.99 18.93
CA ASP A 57 13.32 -14.15 19.59
C ASP A 57 13.40 -12.69 19.14
N GLN A 58 14.61 -12.13 19.00
CA GLN A 58 14.81 -10.78 18.49
C GLN A 58 14.35 -10.65 17.03
N TRP A 59 14.68 -11.65 16.21
CA TRP A 59 14.21 -11.71 14.82
C TRP A 59 12.69 -11.74 14.76
N LYS A 60 12.05 -12.59 15.56
CA LYS A 60 10.58 -12.67 15.63
C LYS A 60 9.95 -11.33 15.99
N SER A 61 10.49 -10.67 17.02
CA SER A 61 10.01 -9.34 17.43
C SER A 61 10.17 -8.30 16.32
N ALA A 62 11.30 -8.30 15.62
CA ALA A 62 11.54 -7.40 14.50
C ALA A 62 10.59 -7.69 13.32
N ALA A 63 10.39 -8.98 12.99
CA ALA A 63 9.46 -9.41 11.94
C ALA A 63 8.02 -8.99 12.25
N ASP A 64 7.57 -9.13 13.49
CA ASP A 64 6.25 -8.68 13.93
C ASP A 64 6.08 -7.16 13.80
N GLN A 65 7.13 -6.39 14.12
CA GLN A 65 7.12 -4.93 13.97
C GLN A 65 7.04 -4.51 12.49
N VAL A 66 7.82 -5.17 11.63
CA VAL A 66 7.77 -4.94 10.18
C VAL A 66 6.39 -5.28 9.64
N ASN A 67 5.82 -6.43 10.00
CA ASN A 67 4.47 -6.82 9.57
C ASN A 67 3.40 -5.82 10.03
N LYS A 68 3.49 -5.29 11.25
CA LYS A 68 2.57 -4.23 11.72
C LYS A 68 2.71 -2.94 10.91
N ALA A 69 3.93 -2.48 10.69
CA ALA A 69 4.19 -1.26 9.91
C ALA A 69 3.69 -1.41 8.47
N LEU A 70 3.93 -2.57 7.87
CA LEU A 70 3.45 -2.92 6.53
C LEU A 70 1.91 -2.99 6.46
N GLY A 71 1.26 -3.58 7.48
CA GLY A 71 -0.20 -3.59 7.59
C GLY A 71 -0.77 -2.17 7.68
N GLN A 72 -0.18 -1.31 8.49
CA GLN A 72 -0.57 0.11 8.58
C GLN A 72 -0.38 0.86 7.26
N LEU A 73 0.73 0.60 6.56
CA LEU A 73 1.00 1.21 5.26
C LEU A 73 0.00 0.72 4.19
N GLY A 74 -0.34 -0.57 4.21
CA GLY A 74 -1.38 -1.15 3.36
C GLY A 74 -2.74 -0.47 3.58
N SER A 75 -3.21 -0.40 4.83
CA SER A 75 -4.49 0.27 5.15
C SER A 75 -4.51 1.75 4.77
N ARG A 76 -3.40 2.48 4.99
CA ARG A 76 -3.29 3.87 4.55
C ARG A 76 -3.34 4.00 3.02
N THR A 77 -2.74 3.06 2.30
CA THR A 77 -2.74 3.08 0.83
C THR A 77 -4.12 2.81 0.27
N GLU A 78 -4.86 1.85 0.86
CA GLU A 78 -6.27 1.59 0.52
C GLU A 78 -7.15 2.81 0.80
N GLN A 79 -6.96 3.46 1.95
CA GLN A 79 -7.68 4.68 2.30
C GLN A 79 -7.39 5.81 1.30
N VAL A 80 -6.12 6.07 0.97
CA VAL A 80 -5.75 7.07 -0.03
C VAL A 80 -6.39 6.75 -1.40
N SER A 81 -6.39 5.49 -1.82
CA SER A 81 -7.07 5.08 -3.06
C SER A 81 -8.58 5.37 -3.02
N SER A 82 -9.24 5.12 -1.88
CA SER A 82 -10.67 5.41 -1.70
C SER A 82 -10.95 6.91 -1.75
N ASP A 83 -10.19 7.70 -0.99
CA ASP A 83 -10.33 9.16 -0.91
C ASP A 83 -10.12 9.80 -2.30
N TYR A 84 -9.14 9.32 -3.06
CA TYR A 84 -8.91 9.77 -4.44
C TYR A 84 -10.07 9.46 -5.38
N THR A 85 -10.62 8.24 -5.32
CA THR A 85 -11.77 7.84 -6.16
C THR A 85 -12.99 8.71 -5.87
N GLN A 86 -13.22 9.02 -4.60
CA GLN A 86 -14.33 9.87 -4.19
C GLN A 86 -14.13 11.34 -4.59
N GLY A 87 -12.89 11.84 -4.50
CA GLY A 87 -12.50 13.16 -4.99
C GLY A 87 -12.71 13.30 -6.50
N GLU A 88 -12.29 12.31 -7.28
CA GLU A 88 -12.46 12.30 -8.74
C GLU A 88 -13.95 12.36 -9.14
N SER A 89 -14.81 11.54 -8.53
CA SER A 89 -16.26 11.57 -8.79
C SER A 89 -16.84 12.95 -8.48
N SER A 90 -16.53 13.49 -7.29
CA SER A 90 -17.07 14.78 -6.84
C SER A 90 -16.65 15.93 -7.74
N GLN A 91 -15.40 15.92 -8.21
CA GLN A 91 -14.89 16.93 -9.13
C GLN A 91 -15.50 16.78 -10.53
N ASN A 92 -15.65 15.55 -11.03
CA ASN A 92 -16.29 15.28 -12.32
C ASN A 92 -17.75 15.77 -12.33
N ASP A 93 -18.50 15.48 -11.25
CA ASP A 93 -19.87 15.97 -11.09
C ASP A 93 -19.92 17.50 -11.01
N THR A 94 -18.99 18.13 -10.29
CA THR A 94 -18.89 19.60 -10.20
C THR A 94 -18.58 20.23 -11.55
N VAL A 95 -17.64 19.65 -12.31
CA VAL A 95 -17.28 20.13 -13.66
C VAL A 95 -18.45 19.91 -14.63
N ARG A 96 -19.13 18.77 -14.57
CA ARG A 96 -20.32 18.49 -15.40
C ARG A 96 -21.47 19.43 -15.07
N ALA A 97 -21.74 19.70 -13.80
CA ALA A 97 -22.77 20.64 -13.37
C ALA A 97 -22.43 22.07 -13.83
N SER A 98 -21.18 22.50 -13.68
CA SER A 98 -20.71 23.80 -14.16
C SER A 98 -20.78 23.91 -15.69
N GLY A 99 -20.43 22.84 -16.42
CA GLY A 99 -20.54 22.76 -17.87
C GLY A 99 -21.99 22.74 -18.38
N SER A 100 -22.89 22.11 -17.64
CA SER A 100 -24.34 22.13 -17.87
C SER A 100 -24.93 23.54 -17.67
N HIS A 101 -24.41 24.29 -16.69
CA HIS A 101 -24.78 25.69 -16.47
C HIS A 101 -24.15 26.68 -17.46
N MET A 102 -23.07 26.30 -18.14
CA MET A 102 -22.59 26.99 -19.35
C MET A 102 -23.55 26.67 -20.52
N ASN A 103 -24.77 27.16 -20.42
CA ASN A 103 -25.76 27.14 -21.48
C ASN A 103 -25.20 27.99 -22.64
N PHE A 104 -24.92 27.37 -23.79
CA PHE A 104 -24.38 28.01 -25.00
C PHE A 104 -25.36 28.98 -25.69
N HIS A 105 -26.29 29.59 -24.95
CA HIS A 105 -27.29 30.51 -25.51
C HIS A 105 -26.73 31.91 -25.82
N ASP A 106 -25.47 32.19 -25.46
CA ASP A 106 -24.82 33.50 -25.71
C ASP A 106 -23.74 33.45 -26.81
N ALA A 107 -23.46 32.26 -27.38
CA ALA A 107 -22.49 32.12 -28.47
C ALA A 107 -23.10 32.36 -29.87
N GLU A 108 -24.43 32.44 -29.99
CA GLU A 108 -25.12 32.66 -31.28
C GLU A 108 -25.57 34.12 -31.50
N SER A 109 -25.42 35.01 -30.51
CA SER A 109 -25.85 36.42 -30.63
C SER A 109 -24.72 37.45 -30.81
N THR A 110 -23.45 37.02 -30.78
CA THR A 110 -22.32 37.91 -31.06
C THR A 110 -21.74 37.67 -32.46
N HIS A 111 -22.37 38.29 -33.46
CA HIS A 111 -21.82 38.77 -34.74
C HIS A 111 -20.92 37.83 -35.56
N ILE A 112 -21.52 37.18 -36.58
CA ILE A 112 -21.13 37.34 -38.01
C ILE A 112 -22.41 37.55 -38.82
#